data_AF-A0A433QVD2-F1
#
_entry.id   AF-A0A433QVD2-F1
#
_cell.length_a   1.000
_cell.length_b   1.000
_cell.length_c   1.000
_cell.angle_alpha   90.00
_cell.angle_beta   90.00
_cell.angle_gamma   90.00
#
_symmetry.space_group_name_H-M   'P 1'
#
loop_
_entity.id
_entity.type
_entity.pdbx_description
1 polymer ?
#
loop_
_entity_poly.entity_id
_entity_poly.type
_entity_poly.pdbx_seq_one_letter_code
_entity_poly.pdbx_strand_id
1 'polypeptide(L)'
;MGKPSCEFQLLQSRCQLKPNCTGFHPLTPHPATSHTRTLQVVHDTTHYPHAHIPPDLAYRLTFIPTPPYPYLPILAANHMSLKRSDWTPLNLTHPTPTELHLSVSLTSLGMYRLSYTLDTAFARMRDPDFPLHVAEEEIENLRQMVFEVNPTLLAVTVFASMLHMLFEFLALKEDVVHWKRVKYGDEGVSRTTLVLNAVNKVVVVGYLYDKRSVGRFERGG
;
A
#
# COMPACT_ATOMS: atom_id res chain seq x y z
N MET A 1 8.37 39.68 -18.78
CA MET A 1 9.25 39.03 -19.79
C MET A 1 10.62 38.91 -19.14
N GLY A 2 11.25 37.78 -18.87
CA GLY A 2 11.00 36.37 -19.14
C GLY A 2 12.31 35.71 -18.75
N LYS A 3 12.32 34.87 -17.71
CA LYS A 3 13.52 34.20 -17.19
C LYS A 3 13.52 32.76 -17.72
N PRO A 4 14.55 32.32 -18.44
CA PRO A 4 14.94 30.91 -18.49
C PRO A 4 16.36 30.78 -17.90
N SER A 5 16.83 29.65 -17.37
CA SER A 5 16.31 28.30 -17.31
C SER A 5 17.02 27.62 -16.13
N CYS A 6 16.32 26.76 -15.40
CA CYS A 6 16.92 25.81 -14.46
C CYS A 6 17.66 24.73 -15.26
N GLU A 7 18.91 24.44 -14.91
CA GLU A 7 19.49 23.13 -15.21
C GLU A 7 19.95 22.43 -13.92
N PHE A 8 19.59 21.16 -13.90
CA PHE A 8 19.90 20.07 -13.00
C PHE A 8 21.39 20.00 -12.62
N GLN A 9 21.70 19.94 -11.33
CA GLN A 9 22.83 19.13 -10.88
C GLN A 9 22.58 18.57 -9.48
N LEU A 10 22.09 17.32 -9.49
CA LEU A 10 22.18 16.40 -8.36
C LEU A 10 23.64 16.02 -8.10
N LEU A 11 23.89 15.60 -6.86
CA LEU A 11 25.10 15.04 -6.26
C LEU A 11 26.13 16.00 -5.67
N GLN A 12 26.43 15.72 -4.40
CA GLN A 12 27.59 16.16 -3.62
C GLN A 12 27.61 17.62 -3.17
N SER A 13 26.81 17.94 -2.15
CA SER A 13 27.09 19.09 -1.30
C SER A 13 26.99 18.73 0.18
N ARG A 14 28.15 18.29 0.71
CA ARG A 14 28.72 18.65 2.02
C ARG A 14 27.70 18.94 3.14
N CYS A 15 27.59 18.01 4.09
CA CYS A 15 27.25 18.36 5.48
C CYS A 15 28.32 19.32 6.02
N GLN A 16 28.05 20.62 6.00
CA GLN A 16 28.81 21.59 6.78
C GLN A 16 28.06 21.78 8.11
N LEU A 17 28.60 21.20 9.17
CA LEU A 17 28.23 21.56 10.55
C LEU A 17 28.50 23.05 10.75
N LYS A 18 27.47 23.82 11.10
CA LYS A 18 27.61 25.17 11.64
C LYS A 18 27.28 25.13 13.12
N PRO A 19 28.19 25.50 14.04
CA PRO A 19 27.87 25.54 15.45
C PRO A 19 27.22 26.91 15.73
N ASN A 20 26.01 26.87 16.27
CA ASN A 20 25.39 27.84 17.17
C ASN A 20 23.91 28.08 16.80
N CYS A 21 23.03 27.29 17.41
CA CYS A 21 21.62 27.59 17.53
C CYS A 21 21.24 27.30 18.99
N THR A 22 21.30 28.32 19.84
CA THR A 22 20.63 28.33 21.15
C THR A 22 19.13 28.47 20.91
N GLY A 23 18.40 27.38 21.09
CA GLY A 23 16.94 27.32 20.94
C GLY A 23 16.47 25.89 21.12
N PHE A 24 16.09 25.53 22.34
CA PHE A 24 15.62 24.20 22.71
C PHE A 24 14.17 24.03 22.21
N HIS A 25 14.01 23.36 21.06
CA HIS A 25 12.77 22.71 20.65
C HIS A 25 13.18 21.30 20.18
N PRO A 26 12.88 20.22 20.93
CA PRO A 26 13.53 18.94 20.70
C PRO A 26 12.70 18.10 19.74
N LEU A 27 12.92 18.24 18.43
CA LEU A 27 12.59 17.21 17.45
C LEU A 27 13.62 17.25 16.32
N THR A 28 14.86 16.90 16.63
CA THR A 28 15.83 16.53 15.60
C THR A 28 15.47 15.12 15.11
N PRO A 29 15.23 14.90 13.79
CA PRO A 29 15.15 13.55 13.27
C PRO A 29 16.55 12.95 13.43
N HIS A 30 16.72 12.10 14.42
CA HIS A 30 17.95 11.35 14.57
C HIS A 30 18.10 10.50 13.30
N PRO A 31 19.27 10.45 12.65
CA PRO A 31 19.50 9.54 11.56
C PRO A 31 19.37 8.12 12.13
N ALA A 32 18.20 7.53 11.94
CA ALA A 32 17.90 6.20 12.42
C ALA A 32 18.04 5.25 11.23
N THR A 33 18.75 4.15 11.45
CA THR A 33 18.98 3.14 10.42
C THR A 33 18.48 1.79 10.91
N SER A 34 17.80 1.06 10.02
CA SER A 34 17.42 -0.32 10.33
C SER A 34 18.61 -1.25 10.15
N HIS A 35 18.80 -2.17 11.10
CA HIS A 35 19.85 -3.20 11.10
C HIS A 35 19.63 -4.30 10.05
N THR A 36 18.42 -4.45 9.54
CA THR A 36 18.06 -5.50 8.59
C THR A 36 17.58 -4.87 7.30
N ARG A 37 18.23 -5.20 6.18
CA ARG A 37 17.81 -4.76 4.85
C ARG A 37 17.49 -5.99 4.02
N THR A 38 16.24 -6.10 3.58
CA THR A 38 15.85 -7.18 2.67
C THR A 38 15.88 -6.67 1.23
N LEU A 39 16.71 -7.29 0.40
CA LEU A 39 16.71 -7.07 -1.05
C LEU A 39 15.74 -8.05 -1.69
N GLN A 40 14.82 -7.53 -2.49
CA GLN A 40 13.92 -8.33 -3.30
C GLN A 40 14.48 -8.45 -4.71
N VAL A 41 14.61 -9.70 -5.15
CA VAL A 41 14.82 -10.03 -6.56
C VAL A 41 13.46 -10.38 -7.13
N VAL A 42 13.00 -9.59 -8.10
CA VAL A 42 11.76 -9.88 -8.79
C VAL A 42 12.01 -11.03 -9.77
N HIS A 43 11.38 -12.16 -9.51
CA HIS A 43 11.39 -13.30 -10.42
C HIS A 43 10.30 -13.10 -11.47
N ASP A 44 10.73 -12.81 -12.68
CA ASP A 44 9.87 -12.62 -13.83
C ASP A 44 10.25 -13.64 -14.93
N THR A 45 9.28 -14.43 -15.35
CA THR A 45 9.43 -15.42 -16.45
C THR A 45 8.85 -14.90 -17.76
N THR A 46 8.26 -13.70 -17.77
CA THR A 46 7.68 -13.09 -18.97
C THR A 46 8.77 -12.49 -19.83
N HIS A 47 8.77 -12.80 -21.13
CA HIS A 47 9.72 -12.27 -22.10
C HIS A 47 9.13 -11.02 -22.75
N TYR A 48 9.66 -9.84 -22.41
CA TYR A 48 9.25 -8.60 -23.05
C TYR A 48 10.08 -8.34 -24.32
N PRO A 49 9.46 -8.23 -25.51
CA PRO A 49 10.18 -7.73 -26.67
C PRO A 49 10.53 -6.25 -26.43
N HIS A 50 11.70 -5.82 -26.88
CA HIS A 50 12.24 -4.46 -26.66
C HIS A 50 11.26 -3.31 -26.97
N ALA A 51 10.35 -3.50 -27.92
CA ALA A 51 9.38 -2.49 -28.33
C ALA A 51 8.07 -2.45 -27.49
N HIS A 52 7.78 -3.47 -26.67
CA HIS A 52 6.49 -3.59 -25.95
C HIS A 52 6.66 -3.78 -24.43
N ILE A 53 7.69 -3.17 -23.85
CA ILE A 53 7.86 -3.17 -22.40
C ILE A 53 6.85 -2.18 -21.79
N PRO A 54 6.07 -2.58 -20.76
CA PRO A 54 5.19 -1.67 -20.06
C PRO A 54 5.97 -0.48 -19.48
N PRO A 55 5.48 0.76 -19.60
CA PRO A 55 6.18 1.96 -19.13
C PRO A 55 6.47 1.90 -17.62
N ASP A 56 5.63 1.21 -16.85
CA ASP A 56 5.79 1.02 -15.40
C ASP A 56 7.04 0.19 -15.02
N LEU A 57 7.56 -0.61 -15.95
CA LEU A 57 8.75 -1.44 -15.75
C LEU A 57 9.96 -0.91 -16.51
N ALA A 58 9.74 -0.19 -17.62
CA ALA A 58 10.79 0.27 -18.53
C ALA A 58 11.89 1.05 -17.81
N TYR A 59 11.55 1.89 -16.83
CA TYR A 59 12.52 2.70 -16.07
C TYR A 59 13.31 1.91 -15.01
N ARG A 60 12.90 0.67 -14.69
CA ARG A 60 13.55 -0.18 -13.68
C ARG A 60 14.35 -1.35 -14.27
N LEU A 61 14.18 -1.60 -15.57
CA LEU A 61 14.91 -2.64 -16.28
C LEU A 61 16.26 -2.10 -16.73
N THR A 62 17.32 -2.79 -16.34
CA THR A 62 18.67 -2.52 -16.82
C THR A 62 18.98 -3.43 -17.99
N PHE A 63 19.16 -2.84 -19.17
CA PHE A 63 19.49 -3.56 -20.39
C PHE A 63 21.00 -3.71 -20.55
N ILE A 64 21.43 -4.89 -20.97
CA ILE A 64 22.82 -5.13 -21.33
C ILE A 64 23.00 -4.65 -22.79
N PRO A 65 24.02 -3.82 -23.09
CA PRO A 65 24.24 -3.25 -24.43
C PRO A 65 24.85 -4.26 -25.41
N THR A 66 24.47 -5.53 -25.34
CA THR A 66 24.93 -6.60 -26.25
C THR A 66 23.72 -7.22 -26.95
N PRO A 67 23.68 -7.31 -28.30
CA PRO A 67 22.61 -8.03 -29.00
C PRO A 67 22.54 -9.48 -28.47
N PRO A 68 21.37 -10.04 -28.10
CA PRO A 68 19.98 -9.62 -28.37
C PRO A 68 19.34 -8.67 -27.34
N TYR A 69 20.14 -7.89 -26.61
CA TYR A 69 19.77 -6.92 -25.57
C TYR A 69 18.98 -7.54 -24.39
N PRO A 70 19.53 -8.54 -23.69
CA PRO A 70 18.90 -9.10 -22.50
C PRO A 70 18.80 -8.04 -21.38
N TYR A 71 17.80 -8.19 -20.51
CA TYR A 71 17.62 -7.37 -19.32
C TYR A 71 17.97 -8.16 -18.05
N LEU A 72 18.47 -7.46 -17.03
CA LEU A 72 18.68 -8.06 -15.72
C LEU A 72 17.35 -8.13 -14.95
N PRO A 73 17.22 -9.09 -14.01
CA PRO A 73 16.09 -9.12 -13.10
C PRO A 73 16.04 -7.83 -12.28
N ILE A 74 14.83 -7.37 -11.99
CA ILE A 74 14.63 -6.16 -11.19
C ILE A 74 15.10 -6.43 -9.76
N LEU A 75 16.13 -5.69 -9.35
CA LEU A 75 16.63 -5.68 -7.99
C LEU A 75 16.07 -4.45 -7.28
N ALA A 76 15.24 -4.66 -6.27
CA ALA A 76 14.63 -3.58 -5.51
C ALA A 76 14.83 -3.79 -4.01
N ALA A 77 15.11 -2.72 -3.28
CA ALA A 77 15.04 -2.76 -1.82
C ALA A 77 13.58 -2.93 -1.39
N ASN A 78 13.32 -3.85 -0.47
CA ASN A 78 11.98 -4.06 0.06
C ASN A 78 11.66 -3.01 1.11
N HIS A 79 11.17 -1.86 0.66
CA HIS A 79 10.69 -0.81 1.55
C HIS A 79 9.52 -1.30 2.43
N MET A 80 8.68 -2.22 1.92
CA MET A 80 7.46 -2.69 2.60
C MET A 80 7.71 -3.51 3.86
N SER A 81 8.79 -4.29 3.91
CA SER A 81 9.15 -5.09 5.08
C SER A 81 9.91 -4.31 6.16
N LEU A 82 10.29 -3.07 5.88
CA LEU A 82 11.05 -2.25 6.83
C LEU A 82 10.08 -1.53 7.76
N LYS A 83 9.99 -2.01 9.00
CA LYS A 83 9.18 -1.38 10.04
C LYS A 83 10.00 -0.31 10.78
N ARG A 84 9.38 0.83 11.10
CA ARG A 84 10.03 1.89 11.90
C ARG A 84 10.52 1.43 13.28
N SER A 85 9.83 0.47 13.90
CA SER A 85 10.25 -0.10 15.20
C SER A 85 11.64 -0.73 15.17
N ASP A 86 12.08 -1.16 13.98
CA ASP A 86 13.35 -1.88 13.80
C ASP A 86 14.50 -0.91 13.49
N TRP A 87 14.24 0.40 13.60
CA TRP A 87 15.22 1.44 13.37
C TRP A 87 15.87 1.79 14.71
N THR A 88 17.20 1.75 14.73
CA THR A 88 17.96 2.20 15.87
C THR A 88 18.61 3.55 15.59
N PRO A 89 18.70 4.43 16.60
CA PRO A 89 19.35 5.71 16.43
C PRO A 89 20.86 5.49 16.20
N LEU A 90 21.42 6.10 15.16
CA LEU A 90 22.86 6.08 14.94
C LEU A 90 23.57 6.96 15.98
N ASN A 91 24.39 6.33 16.81
CA ASN A 91 25.32 7.04 17.67
C ASN A 91 26.56 7.44 16.87
N LEU A 92 26.57 8.66 16.34
CA LEU A 92 27.67 9.23 15.55
C LEU A 92 28.98 9.41 16.35
N THR A 93 28.91 9.34 17.68
CA THR A 93 30.04 9.58 18.58
C THR A 93 30.88 8.33 18.86
N HIS A 94 30.26 7.13 18.76
CA HIS A 94 30.94 5.85 18.92
C HIS A 94 30.48 4.94 17.80
N PRO A 95 31.26 4.80 16.71
CA PRO A 95 30.89 3.93 15.60
C PRO A 95 30.93 2.47 16.07
N THR A 96 29.80 1.97 16.55
CA THR A 96 29.65 0.54 16.85
C THR A 96 29.59 -0.22 15.51
N PRO A 97 30.45 -1.23 15.29
CA PRO A 97 30.38 -2.07 14.11
C PRO A 97 29.01 -2.75 14.13
N THR A 98 28.16 -2.31 13.21
CA THR A 98 26.79 -2.77 13.13
C THR A 98 26.72 -3.82 12.03
N GLU A 99 26.41 -5.06 12.39
CA GLU A 99 26.24 -6.14 11.41
C GLU A 99 24.96 -5.89 10.61
N LEU A 100 25.12 -5.62 9.32
CA LEU A 100 24.02 -5.43 8.39
C LEU A 100 23.57 -6.79 7.88
N HIS A 101 22.42 -7.27 8.33
CA HIS A 101 21.83 -8.49 7.80
C HIS A 101 21.14 -8.20 6.47
N LEU A 102 21.74 -8.68 5.38
CA LEU A 102 21.19 -8.55 4.04
C LEU A 102 20.54 -9.87 3.64
N SER A 103 19.20 -9.89 3.61
CA SER A 103 18.44 -11.08 3.16
C SER A 103 17.96 -10.86 1.73
N VAL A 104 18.16 -11.86 0.88
CA VAL A 104 17.68 -11.83 -0.51
C VAL A 104 16.42 -12.66 -0.58
N SER A 105 15.30 -12.06 -1.00
CA SER A 105 14.03 -12.77 -1.19
C SER A 105 13.56 -12.72 -2.64
N LEU A 106 12.95 -13.81 -3.09
CA LEU A 106 12.34 -13.89 -4.41
C LEU A 106 10.88 -13.43 -4.33
N THR A 107 10.50 -12.48 -5.18
CA THR A 107 9.14 -11.94 -5.23
C THR A 107 8.57 -12.07 -6.63
N SER A 108 7.28 -12.39 -6.76
CA SER A 108 6.60 -12.44 -8.06
C SER A 108 6.35 -11.04 -8.62
N LEU A 109 6.30 -10.90 -9.94
CA LEU A 109 6.04 -9.62 -10.60
C LEU A 109 4.72 -8.97 -10.14
N GLY A 110 3.66 -9.77 -9.94
CA GLY A 110 2.36 -9.26 -9.48
C GLY A 110 2.42 -8.64 -8.08
N MET A 111 3.08 -9.33 -7.14
CA MET A 111 3.27 -8.80 -5.78
C MET A 111 4.16 -7.58 -5.77
N TYR A 112 5.19 -7.54 -6.63
CA TYR A 112 6.04 -6.37 -6.79
C TYR A 112 5.26 -5.14 -7.31
N ARG A 113 4.38 -5.33 -8.31
CA ARG A 113 3.54 -4.24 -8.82
C ARG A 113 2.55 -3.74 -7.77
N LEU A 114 1.94 -4.66 -7.01
CA LEU A 114 1.02 -4.31 -5.93
C LEU A 114 1.75 -3.52 -4.83
N SER A 115 2.89 -4.01 -4.37
CA SER A 115 3.67 -3.35 -3.31
C SER A 115 4.11 -1.95 -3.73
N TYR A 116 4.55 -1.78 -4.98
CA TYR A 116 4.90 -0.47 -5.51
C TYR A 116 3.69 0.47 -5.61
N THR A 117 2.54 -0.04 -6.08
CA THR A 117 1.32 0.77 -6.17
C THR A 117 0.88 1.28 -4.79
N LEU A 118 0.92 0.41 -3.78
CA LEU A 118 0.61 0.78 -2.41
C LEU A 118 1.59 1.82 -1.85
N ASP A 119 2.88 1.65 -2.08
CA ASP A 119 3.91 2.61 -1.63
C ASP A 119 3.70 3.99 -2.27
N THR A 120 3.36 4.05 -3.56
CA THR A 120 3.03 5.32 -4.23
C THR A 120 1.73 5.94 -3.70
N ALA A 121 0.73 5.13 -3.35
CA ALA A 121 -0.52 5.61 -2.76
C ALA A 121 -0.28 6.19 -1.36
N PHE A 122 0.51 5.51 -0.52
CA PHE A 122 0.92 5.99 0.78
C PHE A 122 1.75 7.27 0.70
N ALA A 123 2.65 7.39 -0.28
CA ALA A 123 3.40 8.62 -0.52
C ALA A 123 2.47 9.81 -0.79
N ARG A 124 1.41 9.63 -1.59
CA ARG A 124 0.41 10.68 -1.87
C ARG A 124 -0.46 11.01 -0.67
N MET A 125 -0.85 10.01 0.14
CA MET A 125 -1.64 10.24 1.36
C MET A 125 -0.87 11.02 2.43
N ARG A 126 0.46 10.99 2.36
CA ARG A 126 1.33 11.73 3.26
C ARG A 126 1.40 13.22 2.92
N ASP A 127 1.12 13.58 1.66
CA ASP A 127 1.17 14.98 1.23
C ASP A 127 0.09 15.78 1.97
N PRO A 128 0.43 16.93 2.58
CA PRO A 128 -0.51 17.73 3.38
C PRO A 128 -1.61 18.39 2.52
N ASP A 129 -1.34 18.59 1.23
CA ASP A 129 -2.29 19.18 0.28
C ASP A 129 -3.28 18.16 -0.31
N PHE A 130 -3.14 16.88 0.04
CA PHE A 130 -4.03 15.83 -0.44
C PHE A 130 -5.34 15.81 0.39
N PRO A 131 -6.53 15.75 -0.23
CA PRO A 131 -7.81 15.79 0.49
C PRO A 131 -8.02 14.63 1.46
N LEU A 132 -7.31 13.52 1.26
CA LEU A 132 -7.30 12.36 2.15
C LEU A 132 -5.93 12.26 2.83
N HIS A 133 -5.46 13.37 3.40
CA HIS A 133 -4.22 13.40 4.18
C HIS A 133 -4.35 12.48 5.39
N VAL A 134 -3.38 11.60 5.56
CA VAL A 134 -3.29 10.65 6.66
C VAL A 134 -1.98 10.91 7.40
N ALA A 135 -2.01 10.88 8.74
CA ALA A 135 -0.80 11.10 9.51
C ALA A 135 0.24 10.03 9.18
N GLU A 136 1.52 10.41 9.18
CA GLU A 136 2.61 9.46 8.88
C GLU A 136 2.59 8.21 9.77
N GLU A 137 2.22 8.37 11.05
CA GLU A 137 2.10 7.27 11.99
C GLU A 137 0.98 6.28 11.60
N GLU A 138 -0.16 6.80 11.15
CA GLU A 138 -1.29 5.98 10.69
C GLU A 138 -0.92 5.22 9.41
N ILE A 139 -0.20 5.86 8.48
CA ILE A 139 0.30 5.19 7.26
C ILE A 139 1.23 4.04 7.61
N GLU A 140 2.12 4.20 8.59
CA GLU A 140 3.03 3.13 9.02
C GLU A 140 2.26 1.98 9.68
N ASN A 141 1.25 2.28 10.50
CA ASN A 141 0.40 1.26 11.10
C ASN A 141 -0.40 0.48 10.03
N LEU A 142 -0.91 1.16 9.00
CA LEU A 142 -1.60 0.54 7.87
C LEU A 142 -0.65 -0.34 7.06
N ARG A 143 0.57 0.13 6.79
CA ARG A 143 1.62 -0.64 6.10
C ARG A 143 1.93 -1.94 6.84
N GLN A 144 2.10 -1.83 8.17
CA GLN A 144 2.34 -2.97 9.03
C GLN A 144 1.17 -3.96 8.97
N MET A 145 -0.07 -3.49 9.10
CA MET A 145 -1.27 -4.33 9.04
C MET A 145 -1.36 -5.08 7.70
N VAL A 146 -1.11 -4.40 6.57
CA VAL A 146 -1.19 -5.03 5.24
C VAL A 146 -0.14 -6.12 5.04
N PHE A 147 1.05 -5.99 5.64
CA PHE A 147 2.15 -6.94 5.48
C PHE A 147 2.13 -8.07 6.53
N GLU A 148 1.67 -7.79 7.75
CA GLU A 148 1.55 -8.79 8.82
C GLU A 148 0.32 -9.70 8.64
N VAL A 149 -0.76 -9.21 8.01
CA VAL A 149 -1.97 -10.00 7.78
C VAL A 149 -1.82 -10.91 6.54
N ASN A 150 -2.40 -12.12 6.61
CA ASN A 150 -2.46 -13.01 5.45
C ASN A 150 -3.16 -12.33 4.26
N PRO A 151 -2.53 -12.26 3.07
CA PRO A 151 -3.07 -11.52 1.92
C PRO A 151 -4.46 -12.02 1.49
N THR A 152 -4.76 -13.31 1.72
CA THR A 152 -6.08 -13.89 1.45
C THR A 152 -7.15 -13.31 2.37
N LEU A 153 -6.82 -13.15 3.65
CA LEU A 153 -7.74 -12.62 4.66
C LEU A 153 -7.95 -11.11 4.46
N LEU A 154 -6.89 -10.40 4.11
CA LEU A 154 -6.96 -8.99 3.71
C LEU A 154 -7.89 -8.80 2.50
N ALA A 155 -7.76 -9.64 1.46
CA ALA A 155 -8.60 -9.57 0.26
C ALA A 155 -10.08 -9.81 0.57
N VAL A 156 -10.41 -10.81 1.40
CA VAL A 156 -11.79 -11.07 1.83
C VAL A 156 -12.35 -9.88 2.61
N THR A 157 -11.53 -9.23 3.45
CA THR A 157 -11.94 -8.07 4.24
C THR A 157 -12.29 -6.89 3.34
N VAL A 158 -11.40 -6.56 2.38
CA VAL A 158 -11.65 -5.50 1.39
C VAL A 158 -12.92 -5.79 0.58
N PHE A 159 -13.09 -7.03 0.13
CA PHE A 159 -14.28 -7.43 -0.63
C PHE A 159 -15.57 -7.32 0.21
N ALA A 160 -15.54 -7.76 1.47
CA ALA A 160 -16.66 -7.62 2.39
C ALA A 160 -17.00 -6.15 2.65
N SER A 161 -16.00 -5.28 2.85
CA SER A 161 -16.20 -3.83 3.00
C SER A 161 -16.80 -3.19 1.74
N MET A 162 -16.38 -3.61 0.54
CA MET A 162 -16.98 -3.14 -0.71
C MET A 162 -18.46 -3.54 -0.84
N LEU A 163 -18.79 -4.79 -0.50
CA LEU A 163 -20.18 -5.24 -0.46
C LEU A 163 -21.00 -4.50 0.60
N HIS A 164 -20.40 -4.22 1.76
CA HIS A 164 -21.04 -3.45 2.82
C HIS A 164 -21.41 -2.05 2.35
N MET A 165 -20.45 -1.31 1.78
CA MET A 165 -20.68 0.00 1.18
C MET A 165 -21.73 -0.06 0.05
N LEU A 166 -21.72 -1.12 -0.74
CA LEU A 166 -22.70 -1.32 -1.82
C LEU A 166 -24.12 -1.52 -1.27
N PHE A 167 -24.31 -2.34 -0.24
CA PHE A 167 -25.62 -2.56 0.36
C PHE A 167 -26.15 -1.31 1.06
N GLU A 168 -25.29 -0.56 1.75
CA GLU A 168 -25.64 0.73 2.33
C GLU A 168 -26.02 1.76 1.27
N PHE A 169 -25.25 1.85 0.18
CA PHE A 169 -25.58 2.73 -0.95
C PHE A 169 -26.91 2.37 -1.60
N LEU A 170 -27.17 1.07 -1.78
CA LEU A 170 -28.42 0.59 -2.37
C LEU A 170 -29.62 0.82 -1.44
N ALA A 171 -29.44 0.68 -0.12
CA ALA A 171 -30.45 1.05 0.86
C ALA A 171 -30.73 2.56 0.84
N LEU A 172 -29.70 3.41 0.79
CA LEU A 172 -29.82 4.86 0.70
C LEU A 172 -30.50 5.30 -0.61
N LYS A 173 -30.13 4.69 -1.74
CA LYS A 173 -30.73 4.99 -3.05
C LYS A 173 -32.23 4.74 -3.04
N GLU A 174 -32.63 3.64 -2.44
CA GLU A 174 -34.02 3.25 -2.40
C GLU A 174 -34.83 4.07 -1.39
N ASP A 175 -34.22 4.45 -0.27
CA ASP A 175 -34.83 5.39 0.69
C ASP A 175 -35.08 6.77 0.04
N VAL A 176 -34.08 7.34 -0.67
CA VAL A 176 -34.24 8.62 -1.39
C VAL A 176 -35.32 8.53 -2.48
N VAL A 177 -35.39 7.41 -3.21
CA VAL A 177 -36.43 7.18 -4.21
C VAL A 177 -37.82 7.07 -3.56
N HIS A 178 -37.92 6.48 -2.38
CA HIS A 178 -39.18 6.41 -1.62
C HIS A 178 -39.64 7.79 -1.16
N TRP A 179 -38.78 8.59 -0.52
CA TRP A 179 -39.12 9.97 -0.12
C TRP A 179 -39.51 10.84 -1.32
N LYS A 180 -38.85 10.64 -2.46
CA LYS A 180 -39.23 11.29 -3.72
C LYS A 180 -40.62 10.83 -4.17
N ARG A 181 -40.92 9.52 -4.15
CA ARG A 181 -42.20 8.97 -4.60
C ARG A 181 -43.37 9.36 -3.68
N VAL A 182 -43.15 9.41 -2.37
CA VAL A 182 -44.12 9.92 -1.37
C VAL A 182 -44.44 11.41 -1.63
N LYS A 183 -43.44 12.23 -1.98
CA LYS A 183 -43.66 13.63 -2.37
C LYS A 183 -44.48 13.79 -3.66
N TYR A 184 -44.47 12.81 -4.57
CA TYR A 184 -45.15 12.87 -5.87
C TYR A 184 -46.39 11.95 -5.98
N GLY A 185 -46.80 11.28 -4.90
CA GLY A 185 -48.11 10.63 -4.79
C GLY A 185 -48.28 9.28 -5.49
N ASP A 186 -47.21 8.50 -5.73
CA ASP A 186 -47.32 7.16 -6.34
C ASP A 186 -47.09 6.05 -5.29
N GLU A 187 -48.18 5.38 -4.91
CA GLU A 187 -48.21 4.36 -3.87
C GLU A 187 -47.61 3.04 -4.36
N GLY A 188 -46.44 2.69 -3.82
CA GLY A 188 -45.86 1.36 -3.99
C GLY A 188 -44.42 1.26 -3.52
N VAL A 189 -44.18 0.45 -2.47
CA VAL A 189 -42.83 0.06 -2.05
C VAL A 189 -42.14 -0.67 -3.21
N SER A 190 -40.94 -0.23 -3.57
CA SER A 190 -40.17 -0.73 -4.71
C SER A 190 -39.72 -2.18 -4.48
N ARG A 191 -39.90 -3.03 -5.50
CA ARG A 191 -39.43 -4.43 -5.49
C ARG A 191 -37.91 -4.51 -5.29
N THR A 192 -37.19 -3.45 -5.64
CA THR A 192 -35.74 -3.32 -5.47
C THR A 192 -35.34 -3.27 -3.99
N THR A 193 -36.07 -2.55 -3.13
CA THR A 193 -35.81 -2.52 -1.66
C THR A 193 -35.91 -3.91 -1.04
N LEU A 194 -36.91 -4.67 -1.46
CA LEU A 194 -37.17 -6.00 -0.96
C LEU A 194 -36.04 -6.97 -1.34
N VAL A 195 -35.56 -6.89 -2.59
CA VAL A 195 -34.45 -7.71 -3.09
C VAL A 195 -33.15 -7.36 -2.37
N LEU A 196 -32.86 -6.07 -2.17
CA LEU A 196 -31.65 -5.63 -1.47
C LEU A 196 -31.62 -6.05 0.00
N ASN A 197 -32.75 -5.90 0.70
CA ASN A 197 -32.89 -6.39 2.06
C ASN A 197 -32.80 -7.93 2.14
N ALA A 198 -33.30 -8.65 1.15
CA ALA A 198 -33.17 -10.10 1.08
C ALA A 198 -31.70 -10.53 0.86
N VAL A 199 -30.98 -9.86 -0.03
CA VAL A 199 -29.56 -10.14 -0.29
C VAL A 199 -28.71 -9.90 0.95
N ASN A 200 -28.91 -8.79 1.66
CA ASN A 200 -28.19 -8.51 2.91
C ASN A 200 -28.42 -9.61 3.96
N LYS A 201 -29.67 -10.09 4.10
CA LYS A 201 -30.00 -11.21 5.00
C LYS A 201 -29.38 -12.53 4.56
N VAL A 202 -29.32 -12.82 3.25
CA VAL A 202 -28.69 -14.02 2.71
C VAL A 202 -27.18 -14.05 2.99
N VAL A 203 -26.49 -12.91 2.83
CA VAL A 203 -25.05 -12.82 3.09
C VAL A 203 -24.74 -13.10 4.56
N VAL A 204 -25.48 -12.49 5.49
CA VAL A 204 -25.30 -12.71 6.93
C VAL A 204 -25.58 -14.17 7.32
N VAL A 205 -26.64 -14.78 6.77
CA VAL A 205 -26.96 -16.19 7.03
C VAL A 205 -25.89 -17.12 6.45
N GLY A 206 -25.38 -16.84 5.25
CA GLY A 206 -24.29 -17.59 4.64
C GLY A 206 -23.02 -17.56 5.49
N TYR A 207 -22.65 -16.40 6.02
CA TYR A 207 -21.52 -16.27 6.94
C TYR A 207 -21.72 -17.06 8.24
N LEU A 208 -22.91 -16.99 8.85
CA LEU A 208 -23.22 -17.78 10.05
C LEU A 208 -23.23 -19.29 9.77
N TYR A 209 -23.63 -19.70 8.57
CA TYR A 209 -23.59 -21.09 8.13
C TYR A 209 -22.15 -21.56 7.97
N ASP A 210 -21.29 -20.78 7.31
CA ASP A 210 -19.88 -21.09 7.12
C ASP A 210 -19.13 -21.21 8.46
N LYS A 211 -19.37 -20.27 9.38
CA LYS A 211 -18.85 -20.32 10.75
C LYS A 211 -19.32 -21.55 11.53
N ARG A 212 -20.54 -22.05 11.26
CA ARG A 212 -21.05 -23.30 11.84
C ARG A 212 -20.47 -24.56 11.18
N SER A 213 -20.23 -24.56 9.87
CA SER A 213 -19.65 -25.71 9.18
C SER A 213 -18.18 -25.87 9.53
N VAL A 214 -17.43 -24.77 9.66
CA VAL A 214 -16.04 -24.80 10.15
C VAL A 214 -15.96 -25.24 11.61
N GLY A 215 -16.86 -24.77 12.48
CA GLY A 215 -16.94 -25.22 13.89
C GLY A 215 -17.44 -26.66 14.12
N ARG A 216 -17.86 -27.37 13.05
CA ARG A 216 -18.21 -28.79 13.11
C ARG A 216 -17.02 -29.71 12.81
N PHE A 217 -15.99 -29.20 12.13
CA PHE A 217 -14.79 -30.00 11.80
C PHE A 217 -13.80 -30.11 12.97
N GLU A 218 -13.76 -29.14 13.89
CA GLU A 218 -12.87 -29.19 15.07
C GLU A 218 -13.41 -29.99 16.26
N ARG A 219 -14.69 -30.42 16.26
CA ARG A 219 -15.28 -31.24 17.34
C ARG A 219 -15.40 -32.73 17.02
N GLY A 220 -14.81 -33.16 15.90
CA GLY A 220 -14.87 -34.54 15.42
C GLY A 220 -13.51 -35.13 15.06
N GLY A 221 -12.43 -34.69 15.73
CA GLY A 221 -11.08 -35.25 15.66
C GLY A 221 -10.50 -35.39 17.04
#